data_AF-A0A7C5EHY0-F1
#
_entry.id   AF-A0A7C5EHY0-F1
#
_cell.length_a   1.000
_cell.length_b   1.000
_cell.length_c   1.000
_cell.angle_alpha   90.00
_cell.angle_beta   90.00
_cell.angle_gamma   90.00
#
_symmetry.space_group_name_H-M   'P 1'
#
loop_
_entity.id
_entity.type
_entity.pdbx_description
1 polymer ?
#
loop_
_entity_poly.entity_id
_entity_poly.type
_entity_poly.pdbx_seq_one_letter_code
_entity_poly.pdbx_strand_id
1 'polypeptide(L)'
;FTRNSAASITLSNNASIKVSAGCTLTQQGVISGTGDLHKVGAGKLILTANNNAFTNAIFVQSGTLEISGLMQSAPATIASNAVLVAPSYRVGAVTVEPGGIWSNTALPEWIRGTGADGNDDGLWSEPANWGTGVVPTNLAILSDVTANGNDGTPTRTISNNAPFSVAVLEMRQPTAGYINRLRLYADAVMETVTMNPDTDSSRQACVLDLNGCTLTIGSNDARIANYPALAGGGALVKTGTNYAQFSYYPGFTWTGEYQLAGGVTRLVYNRIAGVRYRILQNGTLWIDGTSFLFYSGNEVIIEGTGHEGLGALYVPDTVPSGNFTCPLTVTNNSLIRVNSGKTLFLNGTLRGDGSVTLVGGGCLDLNGSWVYRIAGASAPRITALTGAVDITHCSLAITNAESGEPGEYVVVDYSSPEGYLQGTSFAAVTGLPPKWTIHYGGTGRHPDCVVVRHQVAGTVVLIK
;
A
#
# COMPACT_ATOMS: atom_id res chain seq x y z
N PHE A 1 7.35 -39.64 0.35
CA PHE A 1 8.46 -38.66 0.30
C PHE A 1 7.89 -37.30 -0.05
N THR A 2 8.20 -36.25 0.71
CA THR A 2 7.69 -34.89 0.46
C THR A 2 8.85 -33.96 0.15
N ARG A 3 8.73 -33.16 -0.92
CA ARG A 3 9.69 -32.12 -1.27
C ARG A 3 8.97 -30.78 -1.41
N ASN A 4 9.53 -29.74 -0.82
CA ASN A 4 9.08 -28.36 -1.00
C ASN A 4 10.08 -27.63 -1.91
N SER A 5 9.58 -26.80 -2.82
CA SER A 5 10.40 -26.00 -3.74
C SER A 5 9.88 -24.57 -3.79
N ALA A 6 10.69 -23.60 -3.34
CA ALA A 6 10.40 -22.18 -3.44
C ALA A 6 10.88 -21.55 -4.76
N ALA A 7 11.59 -22.28 -5.60
CA ALA A 7 12.08 -21.78 -6.87
C ALA A 7 10.91 -21.60 -7.86
N SER A 8 10.78 -20.41 -8.45
CA SER A 8 9.80 -20.16 -9.51
C SER A 8 10.07 -21.02 -10.74
N ILE A 9 9.02 -21.38 -11.46
CA ILE A 9 9.08 -22.16 -12.70
C ILE A 9 8.48 -21.33 -13.83
N THR A 10 9.26 -21.08 -14.87
CA THR A 10 8.78 -20.44 -16.10
C THR A 10 8.60 -21.50 -17.19
N LEU A 11 7.36 -21.70 -17.64
CA LEU A 11 7.01 -22.61 -18.73
C LEU A 11 7.08 -21.83 -20.06
N SER A 12 8.25 -21.82 -20.69
CA SER A 12 8.43 -21.17 -22.01
C SER A 12 7.73 -21.93 -23.15
N ASN A 13 7.45 -23.22 -22.95
CA ASN A 13 6.70 -24.10 -23.83
C ASN A 13 5.89 -25.09 -22.96
N ASN A 14 5.01 -25.87 -23.59
CA ASN A 14 4.26 -26.92 -22.91
C ASN A 14 5.23 -27.86 -22.16
N ALA A 15 4.98 -28.04 -20.86
CA ALA A 15 5.94 -28.69 -19.99
C ALA A 15 5.24 -29.62 -19.00
N SER A 16 5.93 -30.73 -18.69
CA SER A 16 5.43 -31.74 -17.77
C SER A 16 6.12 -31.67 -16.42
N ILE A 17 5.33 -31.65 -15.35
CA ILE A 17 5.80 -31.89 -13.97
C ILE A 17 5.41 -33.31 -13.58
N LYS A 18 6.40 -34.20 -13.50
CA LYS A 18 6.22 -35.59 -13.06
C LYS A 18 6.43 -35.73 -11.57
N VAL A 19 5.42 -36.21 -10.85
CA VAL A 19 5.55 -36.62 -9.45
C VAL A 19 5.33 -38.12 -9.34
N SER A 20 6.34 -38.85 -8.86
CA SER A 20 6.29 -40.32 -8.73
C SER A 20 5.29 -40.78 -7.67
N ALA A 21 4.84 -42.04 -7.77
CA ALA A 21 3.95 -42.66 -6.79
C ALA A 21 4.50 -42.54 -5.35
N GLY A 22 3.62 -42.29 -4.38
CA GLY A 22 4.00 -42.09 -2.97
C GLY A 22 4.81 -40.81 -2.68
N CYS A 23 4.95 -39.93 -3.67
CA CYS A 23 5.63 -38.65 -3.52
C CYS A 23 4.66 -37.47 -3.56
N THR A 24 5.01 -36.43 -2.80
CA THR A 24 4.34 -35.12 -2.84
C THR A 24 5.38 -34.04 -3.15
N LEU A 25 5.08 -33.21 -4.14
CA LEU A 25 5.84 -32.01 -4.45
C LEU A 25 4.98 -30.79 -4.12
N THR A 26 5.42 -29.98 -3.16
CA THR A 26 4.82 -28.67 -2.87
C THR A 26 5.63 -27.60 -3.58
N GLN A 27 5.05 -27.01 -4.62
CA GLN A 27 5.63 -25.94 -5.42
C GLN A 27 5.16 -24.59 -4.88
N GLN A 28 6.06 -23.93 -4.15
CA GLN A 28 5.85 -22.66 -3.47
C GLN A 28 6.30 -21.46 -4.31
N GLY A 29 7.21 -21.66 -5.27
CA GLY A 29 7.55 -20.64 -6.25
C GLY A 29 6.47 -20.52 -7.33
N VAL A 30 6.30 -19.31 -7.86
CA VAL A 30 5.30 -18.99 -8.90
C VAL A 30 5.55 -19.84 -10.16
N ILE A 31 4.48 -20.38 -10.74
CA ILE A 31 4.43 -20.91 -12.10
C ILE A 31 3.94 -19.80 -13.03
N SER A 32 4.70 -19.56 -14.08
CA SER A 32 4.43 -18.51 -15.07
C SER A 32 4.84 -18.95 -16.48
N GLY A 33 4.66 -18.08 -17.48
CA GLY A 33 5.10 -18.33 -18.86
C GLY A 33 3.95 -18.54 -19.83
N THR A 34 4.29 -18.92 -21.05
CA THR A 34 3.37 -19.03 -22.20
C THR A 34 2.97 -20.47 -22.53
N GLY A 35 3.57 -21.47 -21.89
CA GLY A 35 3.29 -22.88 -22.12
C GLY A 35 2.21 -23.46 -21.20
N ASP A 36 1.61 -24.56 -21.64
CA ASP A 36 0.66 -25.35 -20.83
C ASP A 36 1.37 -26.18 -19.75
N LEU A 37 0.66 -26.43 -18.65
CA LEU A 37 1.12 -27.28 -17.55
C LEU A 37 0.55 -28.70 -17.66
N HIS A 38 1.41 -29.69 -17.82
CA HIS A 38 1.03 -31.11 -17.77
C HIS A 38 1.46 -31.73 -16.44
N LYS A 39 0.50 -32.03 -15.57
CA LYS A 39 0.76 -32.82 -14.36
C LYS A 39 0.72 -34.32 -14.71
N VAL A 40 1.86 -34.98 -14.56
CA VAL A 40 2.01 -36.43 -14.83
C VAL A 40 2.56 -37.19 -13.61
N GLY A 41 2.51 -38.51 -13.67
CA GLY A 41 2.92 -39.40 -12.59
C GLY A 41 1.90 -39.51 -11.46
N ALA A 42 1.86 -40.66 -10.80
CA ALA A 42 0.83 -41.01 -9.82
C ALA A 42 0.90 -40.23 -8.48
N GLY A 43 1.93 -39.41 -8.26
CA GLY A 43 2.08 -38.62 -7.04
C GLY A 43 1.27 -37.32 -7.04
N LYS A 44 1.43 -36.55 -5.95
CA LYS A 44 0.69 -35.30 -5.70
C LYS A 44 1.56 -34.07 -5.98
N LEU A 45 1.09 -33.16 -6.81
CA LEU A 45 1.65 -31.80 -6.97
C LEU A 45 0.72 -30.81 -6.25
N ILE A 46 1.28 -29.97 -5.40
CA ILE A 46 0.56 -28.92 -4.68
C ILE A 46 1.13 -27.58 -5.15
N LEU A 47 0.29 -26.73 -5.74
CA LEU A 47 0.64 -25.37 -6.12
C LEU A 47 0.16 -24.41 -5.05
N THR A 48 1.08 -23.74 -4.39
CA THR A 48 0.77 -22.88 -3.24
C THR A 48 1.01 -21.40 -3.55
N ALA A 49 1.84 -21.08 -4.54
CA ALA A 49 2.14 -19.70 -4.94
C ALA A 49 0.92 -18.94 -5.49
N ASN A 50 1.06 -17.61 -5.63
CA ASN A 50 0.16 -16.80 -6.45
C ASN A 50 0.51 -16.98 -7.95
N ASN A 51 -0.34 -17.71 -8.67
CA ASN A 51 -0.20 -18.00 -10.10
C ASN A 51 -1.25 -17.26 -10.95
N ASN A 52 -1.76 -16.10 -10.51
CA ASN A 52 -2.77 -15.34 -11.26
C ASN A 52 -2.33 -14.97 -12.68
N ALA A 53 -1.02 -14.81 -12.91
CA ALA A 53 -0.46 -14.52 -14.23
C ALA A 53 -0.44 -15.74 -15.17
N PHE A 54 -0.62 -16.96 -14.64
CA PHE A 54 -0.69 -18.18 -15.44
C PHE A 54 -2.13 -18.41 -15.89
N THR A 55 -2.39 -18.19 -17.17
CA THR A 55 -3.73 -18.31 -17.78
C THR A 55 -3.83 -19.44 -18.82
N ASN A 56 -2.74 -20.16 -19.08
CA ASN A 56 -2.70 -21.26 -20.05
C ASN A 56 -3.34 -22.55 -19.50
N ALA A 57 -3.47 -23.56 -20.35
CA ALA A 57 -4.19 -24.78 -19.98
C ALA A 57 -3.42 -25.65 -18.99
N ILE A 58 -4.18 -26.35 -18.16
CA ILE A 58 -3.69 -27.33 -17.20
C ILE A 58 -4.22 -28.71 -17.60
N PHE A 59 -3.32 -29.65 -17.83
CA PHE A 59 -3.65 -31.04 -18.11
C PHE A 59 -3.25 -31.91 -16.92
N VAL A 60 -4.22 -32.37 -16.14
CA VAL A 60 -3.99 -33.35 -15.06
C VAL A 60 -4.12 -34.74 -15.65
N GLN A 61 -3.00 -35.27 -16.15
CA GLN A 61 -2.96 -36.54 -16.90
C GLN A 61 -2.83 -37.76 -15.98
N SER A 62 -2.29 -37.60 -14.77
CA SER A 62 -2.23 -38.67 -13.75
C SER A 62 -1.91 -38.13 -12.36
N GLY A 63 -2.31 -38.89 -11.33
CA GLY A 63 -2.12 -38.53 -9.93
C GLY A 63 -2.99 -37.36 -9.51
N THR A 64 -2.51 -36.57 -8.55
CA THR A 64 -3.27 -35.44 -7.99
C THR A 64 -2.57 -34.12 -8.27
N LEU A 65 -3.31 -33.14 -8.78
CA LEU A 65 -2.97 -31.72 -8.73
C LEU A 65 -3.85 -31.05 -7.68
N GLU A 66 -3.23 -30.40 -6.70
CA GLU A 66 -3.92 -29.53 -5.76
C GLU A 66 -3.50 -28.08 -6.01
N ILE A 67 -4.49 -27.19 -6.16
CA ILE A 67 -4.27 -25.76 -6.30
C ILE A 67 -4.75 -25.10 -5.00
N SER A 68 -3.82 -24.94 -4.07
CA SER A 68 -4.04 -24.31 -2.76
C SER A 68 -3.51 -22.86 -2.72
N GLY A 69 -3.03 -22.32 -3.85
CA GLY A 69 -2.64 -20.92 -4.02
C GLY A 69 -3.64 -20.13 -4.87
N LEU A 70 -3.27 -18.90 -5.25
CA LEU A 70 -4.07 -18.12 -6.19
C LEU A 70 -3.84 -18.63 -7.62
N MET A 71 -4.90 -18.70 -8.39
CA MET A 71 -4.87 -18.96 -9.83
C MET A 71 -6.13 -18.35 -10.43
N GLN A 72 -6.01 -17.84 -11.65
CA GLN A 72 -7.11 -17.13 -12.29
C GLN A 72 -7.38 -17.70 -13.69
N SER A 73 -8.55 -18.33 -13.83
CA SER A 73 -9.16 -18.65 -15.13
C SER A 73 -8.36 -19.58 -16.07
N ALA A 74 -7.32 -20.27 -15.59
CA ALA A 74 -6.62 -21.31 -16.35
C ALA A 74 -7.54 -22.52 -16.60
N PRO A 75 -7.90 -22.86 -17.85
CA PRO A 75 -8.78 -24.00 -18.11
C PRO A 75 -8.07 -25.31 -17.74
N ALA A 76 -8.81 -26.26 -17.20
CA ALA A 76 -8.26 -27.52 -16.72
C ALA A 76 -8.91 -28.73 -17.39
N THR A 77 -8.11 -29.69 -17.83
CA THR A 77 -8.56 -30.99 -18.33
C THR A 77 -8.04 -32.09 -17.41
N ILE A 78 -8.94 -32.93 -16.91
CA ILE A 78 -8.65 -34.00 -15.96
C ILE A 78 -8.84 -35.33 -16.67
N ALA A 79 -7.75 -36.08 -16.82
CA ALA A 79 -7.78 -37.38 -17.46
C ALA A 79 -8.41 -38.46 -16.57
N SER A 80 -8.73 -39.60 -17.17
CA SER A 80 -9.20 -40.78 -16.42
C SER A 80 -8.22 -41.16 -15.30
N ASN A 81 -8.74 -41.41 -14.08
CA ASN A 81 -7.97 -41.73 -12.87
C ASN A 81 -7.03 -40.61 -12.37
N ALA A 82 -7.19 -39.39 -12.86
CA ALA A 82 -6.52 -38.21 -12.32
C ALA A 82 -7.46 -37.41 -11.40
N VAL A 83 -6.87 -36.63 -10.50
CA VAL A 83 -7.60 -35.82 -9.52
C VAL A 83 -7.13 -34.37 -9.58
N LEU A 84 -8.07 -33.45 -9.80
CA LEU A 84 -7.86 -32.03 -9.52
C LEU A 84 -8.55 -31.69 -8.19
N VAL A 85 -7.82 -31.04 -7.30
CA VAL A 85 -8.35 -30.45 -6.06
C VAL A 85 -8.19 -28.94 -6.20
N ALA A 86 -9.25 -28.26 -6.57
CA ALA A 86 -9.27 -26.81 -6.81
C ALA A 86 -10.72 -26.33 -6.81
N PRO A 87 -11.03 -25.13 -6.30
CA PRO A 87 -12.39 -24.66 -6.34
C PRO A 87 -12.77 -24.06 -7.70
N SER A 88 -14.06 -24.07 -8.04
CA SER A 88 -14.58 -23.61 -9.35
C SER A 88 -14.19 -22.19 -9.74
N TYR A 89 -13.89 -21.32 -8.77
CA TYR A 89 -13.49 -19.94 -9.03
C TYR A 89 -11.97 -19.73 -9.19
N ARG A 90 -11.15 -20.77 -8.98
CA ARG A 90 -9.67 -20.72 -9.10
C ARG A 90 -9.13 -21.23 -10.42
N VAL A 91 -9.96 -21.94 -11.17
CA VAL A 91 -9.65 -22.46 -12.49
C VAL A 91 -10.68 -21.93 -13.49
N GLY A 92 -10.33 -21.97 -14.77
CA GLY A 92 -11.25 -21.69 -15.86
C GLY A 92 -12.23 -22.85 -16.06
N ALA A 93 -12.69 -23.02 -17.30
CA ALA A 93 -13.52 -24.17 -17.65
C ALA A 93 -12.80 -25.49 -17.30
N VAL A 94 -13.50 -26.40 -16.60
CA VAL A 94 -12.98 -27.71 -16.23
C VAL A 94 -13.64 -28.79 -17.09
N THR A 95 -12.83 -29.54 -17.83
CA THR A 95 -13.23 -30.75 -18.57
C THR A 95 -12.78 -31.99 -17.81
N VAL A 96 -13.70 -32.90 -17.50
CA VAL A 96 -13.39 -34.14 -16.79
C VAL A 96 -13.65 -35.32 -17.72
N GLU A 97 -12.60 -36.07 -18.05
CA GLU A 97 -12.73 -37.33 -18.78
C GLU A 97 -13.38 -38.41 -17.90
N PRO A 98 -14.05 -39.44 -18.47
CA PRO A 98 -14.62 -40.53 -17.69
C PRO A 98 -13.62 -41.16 -16.72
N GLY A 99 -13.96 -41.17 -15.42
CA GLY A 99 -13.11 -41.68 -14.35
C GLY A 99 -12.10 -40.67 -13.78
N GLY A 100 -12.04 -39.45 -14.31
CA GLY A 100 -11.37 -38.33 -13.65
C GLY A 100 -12.21 -37.79 -12.48
N ILE A 101 -11.55 -37.14 -11.52
CA ILE A 101 -12.21 -36.56 -10.35
C ILE A 101 -11.83 -35.08 -10.24
N TRP A 102 -12.84 -34.23 -10.17
CA TRP A 102 -12.68 -32.86 -9.72
C TRP A 102 -13.26 -32.73 -8.30
N SER A 103 -12.38 -32.50 -7.32
CA SER A 103 -12.76 -32.19 -5.95
C SER A 103 -12.74 -30.67 -5.75
N ASN A 104 -13.94 -30.11 -5.59
CA ASN A 104 -14.17 -28.69 -5.31
C ASN A 104 -14.15 -28.38 -3.79
N THR A 105 -13.65 -29.29 -2.95
CA THR A 105 -14.02 -29.32 -1.50
C THR A 105 -12.85 -29.26 -0.50
N ALA A 106 -11.59 -29.39 -0.92
CA ALA A 106 -10.47 -29.32 0.03
C ALA A 106 -9.82 -27.94 -0.02
N LEU A 107 -10.43 -26.97 0.65
CA LEU A 107 -9.92 -25.62 0.75
C LEU A 107 -9.49 -25.33 2.19
N PRO A 108 -8.45 -24.49 2.38
CA PRO A 108 -8.20 -23.81 3.64
C PRO A 108 -9.26 -22.72 3.86
N GLU A 109 -10.53 -23.09 3.71
CA GLU A 109 -11.69 -22.25 3.89
C GLU A 109 -12.10 -22.26 5.35
N TRP A 110 -12.51 -21.10 5.83
CA TRP A 110 -13.11 -20.94 7.13
C TRP A 110 -14.48 -21.63 7.13
N ILE A 111 -14.59 -22.74 7.83
CA ILE A 111 -15.78 -23.60 7.81
C ILE A 111 -16.62 -23.50 9.08
N ARG A 112 -16.05 -23.05 10.21
CA ARG A 112 -16.75 -22.95 11.50
C ARG A 112 -16.11 -21.92 12.40
N GLY A 113 -16.97 -21.29 13.18
CA GLY A 113 -16.61 -20.58 14.39
C GLY A 113 -16.69 -21.45 15.65
N THR A 114 -15.93 -21.14 16.69
CA THR A 114 -16.15 -21.74 18.03
C THR A 114 -17.29 -20.98 18.71
N GLY A 115 -18.52 -21.32 18.35
CA GLY A 115 -19.71 -20.61 18.83
C GLY A 115 -20.95 -21.20 18.18
N ALA A 116 -22.07 -21.19 18.89
CA ALA A 116 -23.34 -21.66 18.33
C ALA A 116 -24.01 -20.61 17.42
N ASP A 117 -23.30 -19.56 17.00
CA ASP A 117 -23.83 -18.48 16.17
C ASP A 117 -23.80 -18.78 14.68
N GLY A 118 -24.87 -18.37 13.98
CA GLY A 118 -25.07 -18.67 12.56
C GLY A 118 -24.16 -17.93 11.58
N ASN A 119 -23.18 -17.16 12.06
CA ASN A 119 -22.24 -16.34 11.28
C ASN A 119 -20.80 -16.89 11.28
N ASP A 120 -20.52 -18.03 11.90
CA ASP A 120 -19.21 -18.71 11.93
C ASP A 120 -18.05 -17.93 12.61
N ASP A 121 -18.27 -17.34 13.78
CA ASP A 121 -17.24 -16.57 14.53
C ASP A 121 -16.25 -17.44 15.32
N GLY A 122 -14.93 -17.17 15.27
CA GLY A 122 -13.98 -18.02 16.00
C GLY A 122 -12.53 -17.57 16.02
N LEU A 123 -11.69 -18.44 16.60
CA LEU A 123 -10.25 -18.20 16.75
C LEU A 123 -9.47 -18.69 15.52
N TRP A 124 -8.71 -17.79 14.88
CA TRP A 124 -7.88 -18.08 13.70
C TRP A 124 -6.96 -19.29 13.90
N SER A 125 -6.42 -19.43 15.11
CA SER A 125 -5.42 -20.44 15.47
C SER A 125 -6.00 -21.82 15.75
N GLU A 126 -7.33 -21.99 15.74
CA GLU A 126 -7.97 -23.28 16.00
C GLU A 126 -8.07 -24.09 14.68
N PRO A 127 -7.35 -25.22 14.55
CA PRO A 127 -7.37 -26.00 13.31
C PRO A 127 -8.76 -26.52 12.91
N ALA A 128 -9.63 -26.76 13.89
CA ALA A 128 -11.00 -27.24 13.63
C ALA A 128 -11.89 -26.23 12.89
N ASN A 129 -11.50 -24.95 12.85
CA ASN A 129 -12.22 -23.89 12.14
C ASN A 129 -11.90 -23.84 10.63
N TRP A 130 -10.91 -24.62 10.19
CA TRP A 130 -10.45 -24.66 8.79
C TRP A 130 -10.86 -25.96 8.10
N GLY A 131 -11.30 -25.87 6.84
CA GLY A 131 -11.77 -27.00 6.03
C GLY A 131 -10.73 -28.13 5.85
N THR A 132 -9.46 -27.80 6.02
CA THR A 132 -8.33 -28.73 5.99
C THR A 132 -8.02 -29.38 7.34
N GLY A 133 -8.61 -28.90 8.45
CA GLY A 133 -8.25 -29.29 9.82
C GLY A 133 -6.87 -28.79 10.26
N VAL A 134 -6.29 -27.80 9.55
CA VAL A 134 -4.97 -27.22 9.81
C VAL A 134 -5.02 -25.71 9.61
N VAL A 135 -4.36 -24.94 10.48
CA VAL A 135 -4.23 -23.49 10.32
C VAL A 135 -3.42 -23.16 9.07
N PRO A 136 -3.97 -22.40 8.11
CA PRO A 136 -3.29 -22.09 6.87
C PRO A 136 -2.15 -21.10 7.05
N THR A 137 -1.00 -21.41 6.44
CA THR A 137 0.15 -20.49 6.31
C THR A 137 0.37 -20.00 4.89
N ASN A 138 -0.34 -20.56 3.92
CA ASN A 138 -0.18 -20.22 2.52
C ASN A 138 -1.40 -19.52 1.93
N LEU A 139 -2.56 -20.16 1.96
CA LEU A 139 -3.83 -19.56 1.54
C LEU A 139 -4.81 -19.74 2.66
N ALA A 140 -5.45 -18.67 3.09
CA ALA A 140 -6.59 -18.68 4.00
C ALA A 140 -7.78 -18.09 3.26
N ILE A 141 -8.91 -18.79 3.25
CA ILE A 141 -10.13 -18.33 2.58
C ILE A 141 -11.18 -18.05 3.63
N LEU A 142 -11.55 -16.79 3.78
CA LEU A 142 -12.70 -16.38 4.57
C LEU A 142 -13.90 -16.30 3.63
N SER A 143 -14.77 -17.30 3.73
CA SER A 143 -15.94 -17.55 2.89
C SER A 143 -17.01 -16.46 2.96
N ASP A 144 -18.04 -16.54 2.13
CA ASP A 144 -19.12 -15.56 2.08
C ASP A 144 -19.87 -15.53 3.43
N VAL A 145 -20.19 -14.34 3.94
CA VAL A 145 -21.10 -14.18 5.08
C VAL A 145 -22.51 -14.03 4.52
N THR A 146 -23.40 -14.99 4.80
CA THR A 146 -24.74 -15.08 4.17
C THR A 146 -25.91 -14.94 5.14
N ALA A 147 -25.65 -14.87 6.45
CA ALA A 147 -26.66 -14.79 7.49
C ALA A 147 -26.20 -13.95 8.68
N ASN A 148 -27.17 -13.48 9.47
CA ASN A 148 -26.90 -12.80 10.73
C ASN A 148 -26.41 -13.83 11.77
N GLY A 149 -25.51 -13.39 12.65
CA GLY A 149 -25.16 -14.16 13.84
C GLY A 149 -26.33 -14.26 14.82
N ASN A 150 -26.18 -15.09 15.86
CA ASN A 150 -27.19 -15.20 16.92
C ASN A 150 -27.34 -13.92 17.75
N ASP A 151 -26.33 -13.04 17.71
CA ASP A 151 -26.36 -11.70 18.27
C ASP A 151 -27.22 -10.72 17.43
N GLY A 152 -27.77 -11.20 16.30
CA GLY A 152 -28.59 -10.43 15.38
C GLY A 152 -27.78 -9.54 14.43
N THR A 153 -26.46 -9.60 14.44
CA THR A 153 -25.62 -8.73 13.61
C THR A 153 -25.19 -9.41 12.32
N PRO A 154 -25.17 -8.68 11.18
CA PRO A 154 -24.67 -9.20 9.91
C PRO A 154 -23.14 -9.07 9.87
N THR A 155 -22.42 -9.56 10.89
CA THR A 155 -20.96 -9.46 10.96
C THR A 155 -20.38 -10.77 11.44
N ARG A 156 -19.50 -11.38 10.65
CA ARG A 156 -18.59 -12.42 11.14
C ARG A 156 -17.31 -11.77 11.68
N THR A 157 -16.90 -12.12 12.89
CA THR A 157 -15.63 -11.71 13.51
C THR A 157 -14.75 -12.92 13.80
N ILE A 158 -13.68 -13.05 13.02
CA ILE A 158 -12.60 -14.01 13.26
C ILE A 158 -11.52 -13.31 14.07
N SER A 159 -11.17 -13.84 15.24
CA SER A 159 -10.16 -13.26 16.13
C SER A 159 -8.86 -14.06 16.05
N ASN A 160 -7.69 -13.41 15.93
CA ASN A 160 -6.43 -14.10 16.22
C ASN A 160 -6.06 -13.93 17.71
N ASN A 161 -5.30 -14.87 18.25
CA ASN A 161 -4.81 -14.83 19.64
C ASN A 161 -3.29 -15.06 19.72
N ALA A 162 -2.62 -15.20 18.58
CA ALA A 162 -1.20 -15.42 18.45
C ALA A 162 -0.69 -14.85 17.12
N PRO A 163 0.59 -14.46 17.03
CA PRO A 163 1.17 -14.01 15.79
C PRO A 163 1.07 -15.06 14.69
N PHE A 164 0.73 -14.64 13.48
CA PHE A 164 0.64 -15.57 12.35
C PHE A 164 1.11 -14.94 11.05
N SER A 165 1.45 -15.79 10.09
CA SER A 165 1.73 -15.39 8.72
C SER A 165 0.95 -16.26 7.76
N VAL A 166 0.37 -15.63 6.75
CA VAL A 166 -0.26 -16.29 5.60
C VAL A 166 0.21 -15.63 4.32
N ALA A 167 0.62 -16.40 3.32
CA ALA A 167 1.02 -15.79 2.04
C ALA A 167 -0.18 -15.06 1.39
N VAL A 168 -1.36 -15.65 1.43
CA VAL A 168 -2.57 -15.11 0.83
C VAL A 168 -3.74 -15.20 1.78
N LEU A 169 -4.36 -14.06 2.09
CA LEU A 169 -5.68 -13.99 2.69
C LEU A 169 -6.71 -13.65 1.62
N GLU A 170 -7.60 -14.59 1.31
CA GLU A 170 -8.80 -14.32 0.52
C GLU A 170 -9.96 -13.99 1.45
N MET A 171 -10.56 -12.82 1.29
CA MET A 171 -11.79 -12.44 1.98
C MET A 171 -12.92 -12.31 0.96
N ARG A 172 -13.97 -13.09 1.13
CA ARG A 172 -15.12 -13.08 0.23
C ARG A 172 -16.30 -12.37 0.88
N GLN A 173 -17.02 -11.59 0.08
CA GLN A 173 -18.22 -10.90 0.53
C GLN A 173 -19.13 -10.52 -0.66
N PRO A 174 -19.93 -11.45 -1.16
CA PRO A 174 -20.83 -11.16 -2.26
C PRO A 174 -22.11 -10.44 -1.83
N THR A 175 -22.51 -10.56 -0.56
CA THR A 175 -23.79 -10.00 -0.11
C THR A 175 -23.60 -8.67 0.61
N ALA A 176 -24.22 -7.61 0.07
CA ALA A 176 -24.20 -6.28 0.67
C ALA A 176 -24.76 -6.32 2.11
N GLY A 177 -24.10 -5.62 3.03
CA GLY A 177 -24.51 -5.53 4.44
C GLY A 177 -23.94 -6.59 5.39
N TYR A 178 -23.34 -7.67 4.88
CA TYR A 178 -22.71 -8.71 5.70
C TYR A 178 -21.20 -8.55 5.79
N ILE A 179 -20.66 -8.25 6.97
CA ILE A 179 -19.26 -7.90 7.16
C ILE A 179 -18.42 -9.13 7.48
N ASN A 180 -17.31 -9.30 6.78
CA ASN A 180 -16.29 -10.31 7.07
C ASN A 180 -15.11 -9.62 7.77
N ARG A 181 -15.02 -9.75 9.10
CA ARG A 181 -14.02 -9.07 9.93
C ARG A 181 -12.96 -10.03 10.43
N LEU A 182 -11.70 -9.70 10.17
CA LEU A 182 -10.57 -10.28 10.88
C LEU A 182 -10.10 -9.27 11.94
N ARG A 183 -10.22 -9.66 13.21
CA ARG A 183 -9.81 -8.87 14.37
C ARG A 183 -8.50 -9.38 14.96
N LEU A 184 -7.56 -8.47 15.15
CA LEU A 184 -6.22 -8.79 15.58
C LEU A 184 -6.00 -8.50 17.08
N TYR A 185 -5.61 -9.51 17.85
CA TYR A 185 -5.04 -9.37 19.20
C TYR A 185 -3.54 -9.75 19.25
N ALA A 186 -2.95 -10.07 18.09
CA ALA A 186 -1.52 -10.25 17.90
C ALA A 186 -1.11 -9.86 16.48
N ASP A 187 0.19 -9.63 16.27
CA ASP A 187 0.73 -9.21 14.97
C ASP A 187 0.46 -10.22 13.85
N ALA A 188 0.24 -9.74 12.64
CA ALA A 188 -0.04 -10.59 11.48
C ALA A 188 0.76 -10.16 10.25
N VAL A 189 1.14 -11.14 9.43
CA VAL A 189 1.83 -10.91 8.15
C VAL A 189 1.03 -11.55 7.03
N MET A 190 0.67 -10.76 6.01
CA MET A 190 -0.05 -11.19 4.83
C MET A 190 0.71 -10.75 3.59
N GLU A 191 1.23 -11.65 2.76
CA GLU A 191 1.92 -11.18 1.54
C GLU A 191 0.94 -10.56 0.54
N THR A 192 -0.25 -11.17 0.40
CA THR A 192 -1.33 -10.66 -0.45
C THR A 192 -2.66 -10.78 0.28
N VAL A 193 -3.46 -9.71 0.27
CA VAL A 193 -4.89 -9.79 0.62
C VAL A 193 -5.69 -9.68 -0.67
N THR A 194 -6.52 -10.66 -0.97
CA THR A 194 -7.43 -10.62 -2.13
C THR A 194 -8.85 -10.53 -1.65
N MET A 195 -9.63 -9.63 -2.24
CA MET A 195 -11.08 -9.63 -2.04
C MET A 195 -11.73 -10.20 -3.28
N ASN A 196 -12.77 -11.02 -3.08
CA ASN A 196 -13.63 -11.48 -4.16
C ASN A 196 -15.00 -10.81 -4.00
N PRO A 197 -15.18 -9.61 -4.57
CA PRO A 197 -16.43 -8.88 -4.47
C PRO A 197 -17.51 -9.44 -5.43
N ASP A 198 -18.79 -9.37 -5.03
CA ASP A 198 -19.88 -9.43 -6.01
C ASP A 198 -19.81 -8.20 -6.93
N THR A 199 -20.38 -8.34 -8.11
CA THR A 199 -20.56 -7.35 -9.16
C THR A 199 -21.30 -6.07 -8.72
N ASP A 200 -21.91 -6.05 -7.52
CA ASP A 200 -22.59 -4.86 -6.97
C ASP A 200 -21.62 -3.92 -6.21
N SER A 201 -21.25 -2.84 -6.88
CA SER A 201 -20.36 -1.77 -6.41
C SER A 201 -20.81 -0.97 -5.18
N SER A 202 -21.99 -1.23 -4.60
CA SER A 202 -22.60 -0.23 -3.70
C SER A 202 -22.20 -0.32 -2.22
N ARG A 203 -21.99 -1.51 -1.60
CA ARG A 203 -21.65 -1.63 -0.16
C ARG A 203 -21.02 -2.98 0.25
N GLN A 204 -19.71 -3.13 0.12
CA GLN A 204 -18.98 -4.33 0.57
C GLN A 204 -17.84 -3.94 1.52
N ALA A 205 -17.64 -4.67 2.62
CA ALA A 205 -16.59 -4.39 3.60
C ALA A 205 -16.02 -5.66 4.25
N CYS A 206 -14.92 -6.14 3.67
CA CYS A 206 -13.95 -6.94 4.40
C CYS A 206 -13.21 -5.99 5.34
N VAL A 207 -13.14 -6.32 6.63
CA VAL A 207 -12.60 -5.43 7.66
C VAL A 207 -11.38 -6.07 8.30
N LEU A 208 -10.28 -5.33 8.36
CA LEU A 208 -9.08 -5.66 9.10
C LEU A 208 -9.05 -4.77 10.35
N ASP A 209 -9.43 -5.33 11.50
CA ASP A 209 -9.49 -4.63 12.78
C ASP A 209 -8.22 -4.93 13.57
N LEU A 210 -7.31 -3.97 13.69
CA LEU A 210 -5.96 -4.24 14.21
C LEU A 210 -5.89 -4.22 15.73
N ASN A 211 -6.85 -3.59 16.42
CA ASN A 211 -6.95 -3.50 17.88
C ASN A 211 -5.59 -3.35 18.63
N GLY A 212 -4.73 -2.45 18.14
CA GLY A 212 -3.43 -2.09 18.72
C GLY A 212 -2.23 -2.87 18.15
N CYS A 213 -2.47 -3.86 17.29
CA CYS A 213 -1.44 -4.74 16.73
C CYS A 213 -0.81 -4.17 15.45
N THR A 214 0.26 -4.83 15.01
CA THR A 214 0.90 -4.58 13.72
C THR A 214 0.42 -5.57 12.67
N LEU A 215 -0.12 -5.06 11.56
CA LEU A 215 -0.44 -5.85 10.38
C LEU A 215 0.54 -5.49 9.26
N THR A 216 1.32 -6.46 8.79
CA THR A 216 2.20 -6.29 7.63
C THR A 216 1.53 -6.85 6.39
N ILE A 217 1.38 -6.03 5.35
CA ILE A 217 0.80 -6.42 4.05
C ILE A 217 1.80 -6.19 2.92
N GLY A 218 2.02 -7.18 2.05
CA GLY A 218 2.82 -7.01 0.83
C GLY A 218 2.05 -6.33 -0.31
N SER A 219 0.82 -6.78 -0.56
CA SER A 219 -0.03 -6.24 -1.60
C SER A 219 -1.50 -6.53 -1.33
N ASN A 220 -2.38 -5.85 -2.05
CA ASN A 220 -3.72 -6.38 -2.24
C ASN A 220 -4.14 -6.30 -3.71
N ASP A 221 -4.78 -7.38 -4.18
CA ASP A 221 -5.22 -7.50 -5.57
C ASP A 221 -6.57 -6.76 -5.72
N ALA A 222 -6.57 -5.69 -6.51
CA ALA A 222 -7.73 -4.86 -6.75
C ALA A 222 -8.46 -5.29 -8.01
N ARG A 223 -9.11 -6.47 -7.94
CA ARG A 223 -10.21 -6.76 -8.86
C ARG A 223 -11.40 -5.91 -8.42
N ILE A 224 -11.56 -4.75 -9.07
CA ILE A 224 -12.79 -3.93 -9.05
C ILE A 224 -13.03 -3.24 -7.69
N ALA A 225 -12.52 -2.01 -7.54
CA ALA A 225 -12.99 -0.93 -6.62
C ALA A 225 -13.40 -1.26 -5.16
N ASN A 226 -13.10 -2.45 -4.65
CA ASN A 226 -13.49 -2.93 -3.34
C ASN A 226 -12.22 -3.16 -2.52
N TYR A 227 -12.03 -2.35 -1.50
CA TYR A 227 -10.82 -2.29 -0.68
C TYR A 227 -11.16 -2.67 0.75
N PRO A 228 -10.24 -3.32 1.51
CA PRO A 228 -10.55 -3.65 2.88
C PRO A 228 -10.60 -2.36 3.68
N ALA A 229 -11.55 -2.30 4.61
CA ALA A 229 -11.61 -1.24 5.60
C ALA A 229 -10.68 -1.58 6.77
N LEU A 230 -10.01 -0.56 7.29
CA LEU A 230 -9.28 -0.68 8.55
C LEU A 230 -10.16 -0.26 9.72
N ALA A 231 -9.99 -0.93 10.86
CA ALA A 231 -10.67 -0.60 12.10
C ALA A 231 -9.71 -0.66 13.30
N GLY A 232 -10.08 0.04 14.38
CA GLY A 232 -9.35 0.08 15.63
C GLY A 232 -8.15 1.02 15.60
N GLY A 233 -7.03 0.55 16.12
CA GLY A 233 -5.74 1.25 16.13
C GLY A 233 -4.60 0.24 15.96
N GLY A 234 -3.36 0.71 16.02
CA GLY A 234 -2.17 -0.10 15.76
C GLY A 234 -1.37 0.41 14.56
N ALA A 235 -0.65 -0.47 13.88
CA ALA A 235 0.19 -0.11 12.74
C ALA A 235 -0.11 -1.00 11.52
N LEU A 236 -0.38 -0.39 10.38
CA LEU A 236 -0.40 -1.07 9.09
C LEU A 236 0.94 -0.84 8.39
N VAL A 237 1.74 -1.90 8.22
CA VAL A 237 3.02 -1.86 7.51
C VAL A 237 2.81 -2.35 6.09
N LYS A 238 3.00 -1.49 5.09
CA LYS A 238 2.96 -1.88 3.67
C LYS A 238 4.38 -2.15 3.17
N THR A 239 4.66 -3.40 2.80
CA THR A 239 5.94 -3.87 2.22
C THR A 239 5.79 -4.29 0.76
N GLY A 240 6.86 -4.70 0.08
CA GLY A 240 6.77 -5.20 -1.31
C GLY A 240 6.50 -4.11 -2.34
N THR A 241 6.72 -4.40 -3.62
CA THR A 241 6.65 -3.41 -4.71
C THR A 241 5.25 -3.18 -5.27
N ASN A 242 4.35 -4.15 -5.10
CA ASN A 242 2.99 -4.09 -5.63
C ASN A 242 2.12 -3.05 -4.91
N TYR A 243 0.95 -2.76 -5.50
CA TYR A 243 -0.03 -1.84 -4.93
C TYR A 243 -0.70 -2.40 -3.68
N ALA A 244 -1.09 -1.51 -2.77
CA ALA A 244 -2.12 -1.78 -1.78
C ALA A 244 -3.12 -0.62 -1.74
N GLN A 245 -4.40 -0.94 -1.57
CA GLN A 245 -5.48 0.02 -1.57
C GLN A 245 -6.39 -0.22 -0.36
N PHE A 246 -6.79 0.84 0.34
CA PHE A 246 -7.67 0.76 1.52
C PHE A 246 -8.76 1.81 1.41
N SER A 247 -9.97 1.47 1.85
CA SER A 247 -11.10 2.40 1.88
C SER A 247 -11.53 2.68 3.30
N TYR A 248 -12.04 3.89 3.54
CA TYR A 248 -12.92 4.10 4.67
C TYR A 248 -14.26 3.39 4.44
N TYR A 249 -14.83 2.87 5.52
CA TYR A 249 -16.20 2.34 5.53
C TYR A 249 -16.97 2.92 6.72
N PRO A 250 -18.19 3.47 6.52
CA PRO A 250 -18.98 4.03 7.60
C PRO A 250 -19.22 3.02 8.73
N GLY A 251 -18.99 3.44 9.98
CA GLY A 251 -19.14 2.59 11.16
C GLY A 251 -17.84 1.95 11.64
N PHE A 252 -16.75 2.07 10.87
CA PHE A 252 -15.40 1.72 11.33
C PHE A 252 -14.56 2.97 11.51
N THR A 253 -13.88 3.06 12.65
CA THR A 253 -12.91 4.09 12.94
C THR A 253 -11.51 3.49 12.93
N TRP A 254 -10.56 4.22 12.35
CA TRP A 254 -9.14 3.89 12.36
C TRP A 254 -8.37 5.04 13.02
N THR A 255 -7.47 4.76 13.96
CA THR A 255 -6.70 5.81 14.66
C THR A 255 -5.22 5.45 14.82
N GLY A 256 -4.72 4.61 13.90
CA GLY A 256 -3.37 4.08 13.95
C GLY A 256 -2.39 4.75 12.99
N GLU A 257 -1.28 4.05 12.76
CA GLU A 257 -0.19 4.49 11.89
C GLU A 257 -0.17 3.68 10.59
N TYR A 258 -0.06 4.37 9.46
CA TYR A 258 0.30 3.76 8.18
C TYR A 258 1.82 3.86 8.00
N GLN A 259 2.52 2.73 7.93
CA GLN A 259 3.96 2.66 7.66
C GLN A 259 4.18 2.13 6.25
N LEU A 260 4.46 3.02 5.30
CA LEU A 260 4.60 2.66 3.89
C LEU A 260 6.07 2.41 3.58
N ALA A 261 6.49 1.15 3.64
CA ALA A 261 7.87 0.70 3.46
C ALA A 261 8.22 0.29 2.02
N GLY A 262 7.23 0.05 1.17
CA GLY A 262 7.45 -0.35 -0.22
C GLY A 262 6.19 -0.26 -1.09
N GLY A 263 6.40 -0.02 -2.38
CA GLY A 263 5.33 0.01 -3.37
C GLY A 263 4.42 1.22 -3.19
N VAL A 264 3.24 1.16 -3.79
CA VAL A 264 2.28 2.28 -3.78
C VAL A 264 1.09 1.93 -2.89
N THR A 265 0.74 2.83 -1.97
CA THR A 265 -0.49 2.74 -1.19
C THR A 265 -1.48 3.79 -1.62
N ARG A 266 -2.69 3.39 -1.98
CA ARG A 266 -3.80 4.29 -2.28
C ARG A 266 -4.84 4.24 -1.18
N LEU A 267 -5.14 5.39 -0.60
CA LEU A 267 -6.17 5.53 0.44
C LEU A 267 -7.38 6.25 -0.14
N VAL A 268 -8.50 5.54 -0.22
CA VAL A 268 -9.72 5.99 -0.90
C VAL A 268 -10.78 6.35 0.14
N TYR A 269 -11.45 7.50 -0.02
CA TYR A 269 -12.48 8.01 0.90
C TYR A 269 -12.07 8.12 2.38
N ASN A 270 -10.77 8.05 2.69
CA ASN A 270 -10.23 8.07 4.04
C ASN A 270 -10.36 9.49 4.62
N ARG A 271 -11.48 9.77 5.29
CA ARG A 271 -11.73 10.98 6.08
C ARG A 271 -11.59 10.66 7.56
N ILE A 272 -10.36 10.46 8.00
CA ILE A 272 -10.08 9.92 9.32
C ILE A 272 -9.09 10.85 10.04
N ALA A 273 -9.40 11.23 11.27
CA ALA A 273 -8.56 12.07 12.12
C ALA A 273 -7.77 11.21 13.11
N GLY A 274 -6.65 11.74 13.63
CA GLY A 274 -5.80 11.01 14.59
C GLY A 274 -4.94 9.93 13.94
N VAL A 275 -4.67 10.05 12.64
CA VAL A 275 -3.86 9.08 11.87
C VAL A 275 -2.48 9.64 11.61
N ARG A 276 -1.45 8.80 11.80
CA ARG A 276 -0.08 9.10 11.37
C ARG A 276 0.23 8.36 10.07
N TYR A 277 0.74 9.08 9.07
CA TYR A 277 1.22 8.52 7.81
C TYR A 277 2.74 8.63 7.79
N ARG A 278 3.43 7.50 7.88
CA ARG A 278 4.90 7.42 7.79
C ARG A 278 5.28 6.75 6.48
N ILE A 279 5.75 7.55 5.53
CA ILE A 279 6.20 7.09 4.23
C ILE A 279 7.72 6.95 4.28
N LEU A 280 8.18 5.69 4.22
CA LEU A 280 9.59 5.33 4.30
C LEU A 280 10.21 5.29 2.90
N GLN A 281 11.52 5.11 2.84
CA GLN A 281 12.36 5.35 1.66
C GLN A 281 11.82 4.86 0.31
N ASN A 282 11.20 3.68 0.26
CA ASN A 282 10.70 3.03 -0.96
C ASN A 282 9.17 2.98 -1.08
N GLY A 283 8.44 3.59 -0.14
CA GLY A 283 6.98 3.66 -0.16
C GLY A 283 6.49 4.91 -0.86
N THR A 284 5.31 4.81 -1.47
CA THR A 284 4.61 5.95 -2.07
C THR A 284 3.19 6.01 -1.53
N LEU A 285 2.77 7.16 -1.04
CA LEU A 285 1.36 7.45 -0.79
C LEU A 285 0.75 8.13 -2.02
N TRP A 286 -0.20 7.45 -2.63
CA TRP A 286 -1.04 7.99 -3.69
C TRP A 286 -2.12 8.90 -3.07
N ILE A 287 -2.08 10.18 -3.44
CA ILE A 287 -3.05 11.19 -3.02
C ILE A 287 -4.18 11.24 -4.05
N ASP A 288 -5.35 10.72 -3.68
CA ASP A 288 -6.56 10.78 -4.48
C ASP A 288 -7.41 12.00 -4.08
N GLY A 289 -8.05 12.66 -5.04
CA GLY A 289 -8.51 14.05 -4.94
C GLY A 289 -9.93 14.23 -4.42
N THR A 290 -10.52 13.15 -3.90
CA THR A 290 -11.64 13.23 -2.94
C THR A 290 -11.19 12.82 -1.53
N SER A 291 -9.92 12.46 -1.36
CA SER A 291 -9.41 11.92 -0.11
C SER A 291 -8.95 13.06 0.78
N PHE A 292 -9.74 13.32 1.81
CA PHE A 292 -9.43 14.30 2.83
C PHE A 292 -8.47 13.72 3.87
N LEU A 293 -7.35 13.19 3.38
CA LEU A 293 -6.39 12.40 4.17
C LEU A 293 -5.67 13.25 5.21
N PHE A 294 -5.62 14.57 5.02
CA PHE A 294 -4.65 15.44 5.67
C PHE A 294 -5.36 16.62 6.37
N TYR A 295 -6.38 16.30 7.17
CA TYR A 295 -6.99 17.25 8.10
C TYR A 295 -6.09 17.49 9.32
N SER A 296 -6.24 18.66 9.96
CA SER A 296 -5.39 19.15 11.07
C SER A 296 -5.11 18.17 12.23
N GLY A 297 -5.94 17.15 12.43
CA GLY A 297 -5.73 16.10 13.45
C GLY A 297 -4.77 14.97 13.06
N ASN A 298 -4.18 15.01 11.87
CA ASN A 298 -3.27 13.97 11.37
C ASN A 298 -1.80 14.43 11.40
N GLU A 299 -0.88 13.51 11.13
CA GLU A 299 0.54 13.80 10.95
C GLU A 299 1.07 13.04 9.73
N VAL A 300 1.84 13.72 8.87
CA VAL A 300 2.52 13.08 7.74
C VAL A 300 4.03 13.20 7.93
N ILE A 301 4.73 12.09 7.74
CA ILE A 301 6.18 11.97 7.85
C ILE A 301 6.67 11.31 6.56
N ILE A 302 7.63 11.93 5.87
CA ILE A 302 8.18 11.44 4.61
C ILE A 302 9.70 11.33 4.65
N GLU A 303 10.21 10.31 3.98
CA GLU A 303 11.62 10.14 3.64
C GLU A 303 11.78 9.44 2.28
N GLY A 304 12.83 9.78 1.54
CA GLY A 304 13.27 9.07 0.34
C GLY A 304 12.51 9.39 -0.95
N THR A 305 12.86 8.66 -2.00
CA THR A 305 12.41 8.93 -3.38
C THR A 305 11.09 8.27 -3.73
N GLY A 306 10.54 7.46 -2.83
CA GLY A 306 9.38 6.62 -3.05
C GLY A 306 9.61 5.50 -4.07
N HIS A 307 8.53 4.80 -4.41
CA HIS A 307 8.56 3.65 -5.30
C HIS A 307 8.76 4.10 -6.76
N GLU A 308 9.82 3.60 -7.41
CA GLU A 308 10.09 3.79 -8.85
C GLU A 308 10.04 5.27 -9.32
N GLY A 309 10.44 6.21 -8.46
CA GLY A 309 10.46 7.64 -8.80
C GLY A 309 9.09 8.31 -8.82
N LEU A 310 8.06 7.67 -8.24
CA LEU A 310 6.75 8.29 -8.01
C LEU A 310 6.75 9.26 -6.81
N GLY A 311 7.79 9.26 -5.99
CA GLY A 311 7.86 10.10 -4.79
C GLY A 311 7.25 9.46 -3.57
N ALA A 312 7.65 9.95 -2.40
CA ALA A 312 7.01 9.59 -1.15
C ALA A 312 5.52 10.00 -1.18
N LEU A 313 5.22 11.16 -1.79
CA LEU A 313 3.87 11.64 -2.06
C LEU A 313 3.66 11.76 -3.57
N TYR A 314 2.54 11.23 -4.07
CA TYR A 314 2.21 11.23 -5.49
C TYR A 314 0.80 11.77 -5.76
N VAL A 315 0.69 12.82 -6.57
CA VAL A 315 -0.57 13.39 -7.08
C VAL A 315 -0.71 13.07 -8.58
N PRO A 316 -1.61 12.14 -8.97
CA PRO A 316 -1.77 11.70 -10.36
C PRO A 316 -2.72 12.60 -11.18
N ASP A 317 -2.84 12.30 -12.48
CA ASP A 317 -3.68 13.05 -13.43
C ASP A 317 -5.18 12.89 -13.18
N THR A 318 -5.59 11.77 -12.57
CA THR A 318 -6.98 11.34 -12.50
C THR A 318 -7.80 12.03 -11.42
N VAL A 319 -7.21 12.96 -10.66
CA VAL A 319 -7.80 13.46 -9.41
C VAL A 319 -7.62 14.97 -9.22
N PRO A 320 -8.49 15.64 -8.42
CA PRO A 320 -8.29 17.04 -8.02
C PRO A 320 -6.98 17.29 -7.24
N SER A 321 -6.55 18.54 -7.20
CA SER A 321 -5.43 19.02 -6.39
C SER A 321 -5.57 18.60 -4.90
N GLY A 322 -4.46 18.17 -4.29
CA GLY A 322 -4.42 17.72 -2.89
C GLY A 322 -4.29 18.87 -1.90
N ASN A 323 -4.85 18.74 -0.70
CA ASN A 323 -4.80 19.78 0.33
C ASN A 323 -4.36 19.19 1.68
N PHE A 324 -3.21 19.64 2.17
CA PHE A 324 -2.64 19.31 3.48
C PHE A 324 -2.92 20.44 4.45
N THR A 325 -3.75 20.19 5.45
CA THR A 325 -3.94 21.10 6.59
C THR A 325 -3.27 20.59 7.87
N CYS A 326 -2.68 19.38 7.83
CA CYS A 326 -1.87 18.83 8.89
C CYS A 326 -0.37 19.10 8.69
N PRO A 327 0.47 18.92 9.73
CA PRO A 327 1.92 18.99 9.58
C PRO A 327 2.47 17.94 8.62
N LEU A 328 3.44 18.36 7.79
CA LEU A 328 4.28 17.50 6.96
C LEU A 328 5.72 17.57 7.48
N THR A 329 6.23 16.44 7.97
CA THR A 329 7.59 16.30 8.50
C THR A 329 8.48 15.58 7.49
N VAL A 330 9.59 16.20 7.09
CA VAL A 330 10.55 15.65 6.13
C VAL A 330 11.79 15.23 6.91
N THR A 331 11.92 13.94 7.21
CA THR A 331 13.02 13.43 8.05
C THR A 331 14.31 13.18 7.29
N ASN A 332 14.21 12.94 5.98
CA ASN A 332 15.34 12.80 5.06
C ASN A 332 14.95 13.36 3.69
N ASN A 333 15.94 13.57 2.81
CA ASN A 333 15.71 14.06 1.46
C ASN A 333 14.61 13.24 0.76
N SER A 334 13.57 13.93 0.33
CA SER A 334 12.32 13.32 -0.13
C SER A 334 11.88 13.88 -1.46
N LEU A 335 11.34 13.01 -2.32
CA LEU A 335 10.74 13.41 -3.58
C LEU A 335 9.22 13.49 -3.45
N ILE A 336 8.64 14.57 -3.95
CA ILE A 336 7.19 14.75 -4.09
C ILE A 336 6.89 14.86 -5.58
N ARG A 337 5.95 14.06 -6.07
CA ARG A 337 5.51 14.11 -7.46
C ARG A 337 4.14 14.74 -7.58
N VAL A 338 4.06 15.81 -8.37
CA VAL A 338 2.80 16.44 -8.75
C VAL A 338 2.72 16.47 -10.26
N ASN A 339 1.76 15.76 -10.85
CA ASN A 339 1.63 15.73 -12.29
C ASN A 339 1.09 17.07 -12.88
N SER A 340 1.27 17.23 -14.18
CA SER A 340 0.92 18.45 -14.92
C SER A 340 -0.55 18.85 -14.73
N GLY A 341 -0.80 20.14 -14.53
CA GLY A 341 -2.12 20.68 -14.28
C GLY A 341 -2.71 20.38 -12.90
N LYS A 342 -1.92 19.79 -11.98
CA LYS A 342 -2.29 19.56 -10.58
C LYS A 342 -1.53 20.47 -9.64
N THR A 343 -2.11 20.69 -8.46
CA THR A 343 -1.46 21.40 -7.36
C THR A 343 -1.51 20.55 -6.10
N LEU A 344 -0.43 20.57 -5.32
CA LEU A 344 -0.40 20.09 -3.95
C LEU A 344 -0.32 21.29 -3.01
N PHE A 345 -1.40 21.58 -2.29
CA PHE A 345 -1.46 22.67 -1.33
C PHE A 345 -0.96 22.19 0.04
N LEU A 346 0.12 22.76 0.55
CA LEU A 346 0.66 22.54 1.88
C LEU A 346 0.25 23.68 2.82
N ASN A 347 -1.01 23.69 3.25
CA ASN A 347 -1.57 24.67 4.19
C ASN A 347 -1.17 24.42 5.66
N GLY A 348 -0.67 23.22 5.99
CA GLY A 348 -0.14 22.88 7.30
C GLY A 348 1.31 23.31 7.52
N THR A 349 1.91 22.91 8.64
CA THR A 349 3.32 23.19 8.91
C THR A 349 4.24 22.20 8.18
N LEU A 350 5.08 22.68 7.27
CA LEU A 350 6.18 21.91 6.69
C LEU A 350 7.40 22.03 7.60
N ARG A 351 7.95 20.90 8.09
CA ARG A 351 9.07 20.87 9.04
C ARG A 351 10.02 19.70 8.79
N GLY A 352 11.14 19.65 9.49
CA GLY A 352 12.05 18.50 9.50
C GLY A 352 13.50 18.91 9.26
N ASP A 353 14.34 17.96 8.89
CA ASP A 353 15.77 18.19 8.57
C ASP A 353 16.09 17.80 7.11
N GLY A 354 15.17 17.13 6.41
CA GLY A 354 15.36 16.68 5.03
C GLY A 354 14.92 17.69 3.97
N SER A 355 15.54 17.63 2.80
CA SER A 355 15.13 18.45 1.64
C SER A 355 13.91 17.88 0.93
N VAL A 356 13.14 18.73 0.27
CA VAL A 356 12.03 18.34 -0.61
C VAL A 356 12.43 18.60 -2.05
N THR A 357 12.24 17.62 -2.92
CA THR A 357 12.41 17.77 -4.37
C THR A 357 11.09 17.51 -5.08
N LEU A 358 10.56 18.53 -5.75
CA LEU A 358 9.40 18.42 -6.62
C LEU A 358 9.82 17.86 -7.98
N VAL A 359 9.05 16.88 -8.45
CA VAL A 359 9.05 16.40 -9.83
C VAL A 359 7.63 16.30 -10.39
N GLY A 360 7.51 16.10 -11.70
CA GLY A 360 6.26 16.24 -12.43
C GLY A 360 5.98 17.70 -12.81
N GLY A 361 5.14 17.92 -13.81
CA GLY A 361 4.86 19.26 -14.35
C GLY A 361 3.85 20.09 -13.55
N GLY A 362 3.45 19.64 -12.36
CA GLY A 362 2.46 20.30 -11.51
C GLY A 362 3.05 21.33 -10.56
N CYS A 363 2.24 21.79 -9.60
CA CYS A 363 2.61 22.82 -8.64
C CYS A 363 2.67 22.27 -7.20
N LEU A 364 3.69 22.62 -6.44
CA LEU A 364 3.76 22.49 -4.99
C LEU A 364 3.55 23.88 -4.36
N ASP A 365 2.40 24.11 -3.74
CA ASP A 365 2.05 25.39 -3.12
C ASP A 365 2.29 25.33 -1.60
N LEU A 366 3.21 26.16 -1.11
CA LEU A 366 3.63 26.22 0.29
C LEU A 366 2.77 27.18 1.15
N ASN A 367 1.46 27.25 0.94
CA ASN A 367 0.51 28.16 1.61
C ASN A 367 0.45 28.11 3.17
N GLY A 368 1.24 27.27 3.83
CA GLY A 368 1.29 27.10 5.28
C GLY A 368 2.47 27.80 5.96
N SER A 369 2.97 27.18 7.02
CA SER A 369 4.19 27.63 7.72
C SER A 369 5.34 26.67 7.47
N TRP A 370 6.50 27.21 7.16
CA TRP A 370 7.73 26.47 6.92
C TRP A 370 8.64 26.60 8.14
N VAL A 371 8.97 25.50 8.81
CA VAL A 371 9.73 25.47 10.08
C VAL A 371 10.93 24.54 9.97
N TYR A 372 12.12 25.08 9.76
CA TYR A 372 13.35 24.28 9.62
C TYR A 372 14.51 24.80 10.48
N ARG A 373 15.46 23.90 10.74
CA ARG A 373 16.73 24.21 11.38
C ARG A 373 17.72 24.71 10.32
N ILE A 374 18.59 25.64 10.71
CA ILE A 374 19.72 26.05 9.88
C ILE A 374 20.91 25.16 10.23
N ALA A 375 21.59 24.61 9.21
CA ALA A 375 22.79 23.79 9.38
C ALA A 375 23.71 23.85 8.14
N GLY A 376 24.26 25.03 7.82
CA GLY A 376 25.23 25.21 6.73
C GLY A 376 24.82 24.69 5.34
N ALA A 377 25.78 24.19 4.55
CA ALA A 377 25.53 23.63 3.22
C ALA A 377 24.63 22.37 3.21
N SER A 378 24.49 21.74 4.38
CA SER A 378 23.57 20.63 4.70
C SER A 378 22.17 21.09 5.11
N ALA A 379 21.88 22.39 5.08
CA ALA A 379 20.54 22.89 5.38
C ALA A 379 19.52 22.32 4.38
N PRO A 380 18.34 21.92 4.86
CA PRO A 380 17.27 21.42 4.01
C PRO A 380 16.83 22.46 2.98
N ARG A 381 16.55 21.96 1.78
CA ARG A 381 16.19 22.77 0.60
C ARG A 381 14.83 22.37 0.07
N ILE A 382 14.20 23.27 -0.67
CA ILE A 382 13.09 22.93 -1.55
C ILE A 382 13.56 23.13 -2.98
N THR A 383 13.51 22.07 -3.77
CA THR A 383 14.00 22.05 -5.14
C THR A 383 12.88 21.73 -6.11
N ALA A 384 12.74 22.49 -7.19
CA ALA A 384 11.87 22.14 -8.32
C ALA A 384 12.71 21.58 -9.47
N LEU A 385 12.70 20.26 -9.69
CA LEU A 385 13.33 19.68 -10.90
C LEU A 385 12.42 19.84 -12.12
N THR A 386 11.12 19.82 -11.94
CA THR A 386 10.14 20.12 -12.98
C THR A 386 8.91 20.75 -12.32
N GLY A 387 8.10 21.48 -13.08
CA GLY A 387 6.87 22.08 -12.56
C GLY A 387 7.14 23.37 -11.79
N ALA A 388 6.26 23.71 -10.85
CA ALA A 388 6.30 24.98 -10.12
C ALA A 388 6.30 24.79 -8.60
N VAL A 389 7.08 25.59 -7.89
CA VAL A 389 6.92 25.77 -6.45
C VAL A 389 6.35 27.18 -6.21
N ASP A 390 5.17 27.26 -5.60
CA ASP A 390 4.51 28.52 -5.23
C ASP A 390 4.75 28.82 -3.75
N ILE A 391 5.23 30.02 -3.48
CA ILE A 391 5.56 30.50 -2.13
C ILE A 391 4.81 31.78 -1.75
N THR A 392 3.86 32.23 -2.58
CA THR A 392 3.15 33.51 -2.44
C THR A 392 2.53 33.71 -1.06
N HIS A 393 2.08 32.62 -0.44
CA HIS A 393 1.33 32.63 0.81
C HIS A 393 2.06 31.93 1.97
N CYS A 394 3.31 31.50 1.77
CA CYS A 394 4.10 30.79 2.77
C CYS A 394 4.58 31.74 3.87
N SER A 395 4.56 31.29 5.13
CA SER A 395 5.28 31.95 6.23
C SER A 395 6.52 31.14 6.62
N LEU A 396 7.70 31.75 6.69
CA LEU A 396 8.93 31.06 7.13
C LEU A 396 9.21 31.37 8.60
N ALA A 397 9.40 30.32 9.40
CA ALA A 397 9.88 30.38 10.77
C ALA A 397 11.12 29.48 10.94
N ILE A 398 12.08 29.92 11.74
CA ILE A 398 13.33 29.20 11.99
C ILE A 398 13.37 28.88 13.47
N THR A 399 13.46 27.59 13.81
CA THR A 399 13.49 27.12 15.21
C THR A 399 14.87 26.55 15.53
N ASN A 400 15.30 26.69 16.79
CA ASN A 400 16.62 26.28 17.25
C ASN A 400 17.76 26.89 16.43
N ALA A 401 17.69 28.19 16.16
CA ALA A 401 18.84 28.93 15.67
C ALA A 401 19.95 28.84 16.73
N GLU A 402 20.80 27.82 16.64
CA GLU A 402 22.20 28.00 17.00
C GLU A 402 22.68 29.22 16.21
N SER A 403 23.55 30.02 16.82
CA SER A 403 24.07 31.23 16.18
C SER A 403 24.57 30.89 14.79
N GLY A 404 23.79 31.25 13.77
CA GLY A 404 24.13 30.85 12.42
C GLY A 404 25.46 31.48 12.03
N GLU A 405 26.37 30.67 11.50
CA GLU A 405 27.67 31.16 11.05
C GLU A 405 27.48 32.14 9.87
N PRO A 406 28.35 33.14 9.70
CA PRO A 406 28.32 34.00 8.52
C PRO A 406 28.36 33.17 7.23
N GLY A 407 27.25 33.15 6.48
CA GLY A 407 27.13 32.41 5.22
C GLY A 407 26.17 31.22 5.23
N GLU A 408 25.33 31.08 6.26
CA GLU A 408 24.24 30.10 6.23
C GLU A 408 22.98 30.63 5.53
N TYR A 409 22.32 29.74 4.76
CA TYR A 409 21.21 30.09 3.89
C TYR A 409 20.12 29.01 3.89
N VAL A 410 18.86 29.44 3.84
CA VAL A 410 17.76 28.60 3.36
C VAL A 410 17.67 28.80 1.85
N VAL A 411 17.82 27.73 1.09
CA VAL A 411 17.84 27.78 -0.38
C VAL A 411 16.57 27.17 -0.93
N VAL A 412 15.83 27.98 -1.69
CA VAL A 412 14.85 27.46 -2.64
C VAL A 412 15.54 27.46 -4.01
N ASP A 413 15.86 26.25 -4.46
CA ASP A 413 16.66 26.01 -5.67
C ASP A 413 15.71 25.60 -6.81
N TYR A 414 15.87 26.22 -7.98
CA TYR A 414 15.11 25.82 -9.17
C TYR A 414 16.06 25.49 -10.32
N SER A 415 17.19 24.84 -10.00
CA SER A 415 18.29 24.47 -10.89
C SER A 415 17.96 23.75 -12.20
N SER A 416 16.70 23.38 -12.46
CA SER A 416 16.29 22.71 -13.69
C SER A 416 15.71 23.70 -14.72
N PRO A 417 16.03 23.57 -16.02
CA PRO A 417 15.44 24.38 -17.09
C PRO A 417 13.90 24.29 -17.18
N GLU A 418 13.31 23.23 -16.61
CA GLU A 418 11.87 22.92 -16.67
C GLU A 418 11.14 23.20 -15.34
N GLY A 419 11.86 23.59 -14.29
CA GLY A 419 11.31 23.99 -12.99
C GLY A 419 11.32 25.50 -12.82
N TYR A 420 10.34 26.08 -12.11
CA TYR A 420 10.35 27.52 -11.82
C TYR A 420 9.65 27.87 -10.50
N LEU A 421 10.00 29.03 -9.96
CA LEU A 421 9.33 29.62 -8.79
C LEU A 421 8.22 30.58 -9.22
N GLN A 422 7.09 30.53 -8.51
CA GLN A 422 5.98 31.46 -8.70
C GLN A 422 5.69 32.25 -7.42
N GLY A 423 5.45 33.55 -7.57
CA GLY A 423 4.83 34.39 -6.54
C GLY A 423 4.87 35.87 -6.85
N THR A 424 3.93 36.62 -6.26
CA THR A 424 3.75 38.08 -6.50
C THR A 424 4.27 38.95 -5.36
N SER A 425 4.55 38.36 -4.20
CA SER A 425 5.13 39.01 -3.03
C SER A 425 5.75 37.96 -2.10
N PHE A 426 6.95 38.22 -1.59
CA PHE A 426 7.61 37.34 -0.61
C PHE A 426 7.12 37.72 0.80
N ALA A 427 6.70 36.73 1.60
CA ALA A 427 6.22 36.97 2.95
C ALA A 427 7.32 37.50 3.87
N ALA A 428 6.99 38.49 4.71
CA ALA A 428 7.90 39.02 5.71
C ALA A 428 8.10 38.02 6.86
N VAL A 429 9.35 37.75 7.23
CA VAL A 429 9.70 37.02 8.46
C VAL A 429 9.44 37.95 9.64
N THR A 430 8.48 37.63 10.51
CA THR A 430 8.12 38.45 11.67
C THR A 430 9.01 38.12 12.89
N GLY A 431 9.47 39.15 13.61
CA GLY A 431 10.22 39.00 14.88
C GLY A 431 11.72 39.37 14.89
N LEU A 432 12.24 40.09 13.90
CA LEU A 432 13.68 40.38 13.77
C LEU A 432 14.06 41.85 14.06
N PRO A 433 15.10 42.16 14.85
CA PRO A 433 15.56 43.54 15.12
C PRO A 433 16.40 44.15 13.97
N PRO A 434 16.40 45.49 13.78
CA PRO A 434 16.86 46.14 12.54
C PRO A 434 18.38 46.45 12.47
N LYS A 435 18.94 46.42 11.23
CA LYS A 435 19.96 47.32 10.59
C LYS A 435 21.03 46.61 9.72
N TRP A 436 21.40 47.26 8.58
CA TRP A 436 22.53 47.07 7.62
C TRP A 436 22.17 46.51 6.22
N THR A 437 22.96 46.90 5.20
CA THR A 437 22.70 46.79 3.74
C THR A 437 23.74 45.89 3.05
N ILE A 438 23.37 45.11 2.02
CA ILE A 438 24.30 44.27 1.23
C ILE A 438 24.68 44.98 -0.09
N HIS A 439 25.98 45.08 -0.38
CA HIS A 439 26.53 45.43 -1.69
C HIS A 439 27.17 44.19 -2.35
N TYR A 440 26.87 43.93 -3.62
CA TYR A 440 27.57 42.93 -4.43
C TYR A 440 28.05 43.54 -5.75
N GLY A 441 29.31 43.31 -6.08
CA GLY A 441 30.03 43.90 -7.22
C GLY A 441 30.53 42.85 -8.21
N GLY A 442 29.61 42.17 -8.90
CA GLY A 442 29.93 41.29 -10.04
C GLY A 442 28.88 41.43 -11.14
N THR A 443 29.32 41.64 -12.38
CA THR A 443 28.48 42.00 -13.53
C THR A 443 27.85 40.79 -14.26
N GLY A 444 27.58 39.69 -13.57
CA GLY A 444 26.94 38.49 -14.14
C GLY A 444 25.47 38.36 -13.74
N ARG A 445 24.59 37.98 -14.68
CA ARG A 445 23.24 37.46 -14.36
C ARG A 445 23.39 36.15 -13.58
N HIS A 446 22.75 36.00 -12.42
CA HIS A 446 22.64 34.71 -11.70
C HIS A 446 21.21 34.18 -11.85
N PRO A 447 20.99 33.11 -12.64
CA PRO A 447 19.63 32.69 -13.01
C PRO A 447 18.89 31.77 -12.03
N ASP A 448 19.44 31.24 -10.92
CA ASP A 448 18.99 29.91 -10.43
C ASP A 448 18.64 29.72 -8.94
N CYS A 449 18.61 30.73 -8.05
CA CYS A 449 18.29 30.48 -6.62
C CYS A 449 17.64 31.68 -5.90
N VAL A 450 16.69 31.40 -4.99
CA VAL A 450 16.31 32.34 -3.91
C VAL A 450 17.03 31.90 -2.64
N VAL A 451 17.91 32.78 -2.16
CA VAL A 451 18.77 32.55 -0.99
C VAL A 451 18.27 33.43 0.15
N VAL A 452 17.61 32.84 1.14
CA VAL A 452 17.18 33.55 2.35
C VAL A 452 18.32 33.45 3.38
N ARG A 453 19.07 34.54 3.54
CA ARG A 453 20.17 34.64 4.52
C ARG A 453 19.60 34.86 5.92
N HIS A 454 20.05 34.06 6.88
CA HIS A 454 19.83 34.31 8.30
C HIS A 454 20.78 35.41 8.78
N GLN A 455 20.27 36.43 9.48
CA GLN A 455 21.08 37.47 10.09
C GLN A 455 20.87 37.48 11.60
N VAL A 456 21.95 37.18 12.33
CA VAL A 456 22.19 37.93 13.56
C VAL A 456 22.64 39.33 13.10
N ALA A 457 21.82 40.33 13.42
CA ALA A 457 21.97 41.76 13.12
C ALA A 457 21.84 42.18 11.63
N GLY A 458 20.59 42.10 11.13
CA GLY A 458 19.88 43.29 10.65
C GLY A 458 19.70 43.50 9.12
N THR A 459 18.40 43.51 8.77
CA THR A 459 17.75 43.69 7.45
C THR A 459 18.02 42.61 6.39
N VAL A 460 16.99 41.79 6.11
CA VAL A 460 16.95 40.80 5.00
C VAL A 460 15.95 41.21 3.90
N VAL A 461 16.31 40.71 2.72
CA VAL A 461 15.98 41.10 1.35
C VAL A 461 14.52 40.92 0.95
N LEU A 462 13.96 41.98 0.34
CA LEU A 462 12.79 41.91 -0.53
C LEU A 462 13.27 41.44 -1.90
N ILE A 463 12.81 40.27 -2.35
CA ILE A 463 12.93 39.88 -3.76
C ILE A 463 11.64 40.36 -4.43
N LYS A 464 11.75 40.88 -5.64
CA LYS A 464 10.61 41.39 -6.38
C LYS A 464 10.05 40.30 -7.27
#